data_AF-A0A7G8XDB9-F1
#
_entry.id   AF-A0A7G8XDB9-F1
#
_cell.length_a   1.000
_cell.length_b   1.000
_cell.length_c   1.000
_cell.angle_alpha   90.00
_cell.angle_beta   90.00
_cell.angle_gamma   90.00
#
_symmetry.space_group_name_H-M   'P 1'
#
loop_
_entity.id
_entity.type
_entity.pdbx_description
1 polymer ?
#
loop_
_entity_poly.entity_id
_entity_poly.type
_entity_poly.pdbx_seq_one_letter_code
_entity_poly.pdbx_strand_id
1 'polypeptide(L)'
;MFFFSLVYLAYHFIRKRKNPLRTLPRKKFYTALIGGFALVGIGSSLTDTSVQDALNEAIEINTALIAENDELKSTNAKLQESNDVVNKELNDLTKKLSDSDKLDKELKDQQAAHKEKTEAFEKEIADLKATNTTFATEVDSLKNQVASKSATSTASSSNSSSDSSSSAGTSQQSANVYYKNCTAVRDAGADPVYRGDPGYAKHLDRDGDGVGCE
;
A
#
# COMPACT_ATOMS: atom_id res chain seq x y z
N MET A 1 -1.22 71.25 -12.35
CA MET A 1 -1.27 72.70 -12.68
C MET A 1 -2.66 73.33 -12.62
N PHE A 2 -3.77 72.59 -12.80
CA PHE A 2 -5.14 73.16 -12.72
C PHE A 2 -5.51 73.70 -11.32
N PHE A 3 -5.01 73.11 -10.24
CA PHE A 3 -5.28 73.58 -8.87
C PHE A 3 -4.78 75.00 -8.60
N PHE A 4 -3.58 75.37 -9.10
CA PHE A 4 -3.07 76.74 -8.96
C PHE A 4 -3.90 77.75 -9.75
N SER A 5 -4.41 77.36 -10.92
CA SER A 5 -5.32 78.20 -11.72
C SER A 5 -6.66 78.41 -11.01
N LEU A 6 -7.22 77.36 -10.40
CA LEU A 6 -8.48 77.44 -9.64
C LEU A 6 -8.34 78.28 -8.36
N VAL A 7 -7.25 78.10 -7.60
CA VAL A 7 -6.95 78.91 -6.41
C VAL A 7 -6.73 80.37 -6.77
N TYR A 8 -6.05 80.64 -7.89
CA TYR A 8 -5.85 81.99 -8.39
C TYR A 8 -7.16 82.65 -8.84
N LEU A 9 -8.05 81.91 -9.50
CA LEU A 9 -9.38 82.38 -9.90
C LEU A 9 -10.24 82.71 -8.67
N ALA A 10 -10.22 81.85 -7.64
CA ALA A 10 -10.92 82.07 -6.38
C ALA A 10 -10.41 83.31 -5.64
N TYR A 11 -9.08 83.47 -5.53
CA TYR A 11 -8.46 84.66 -4.96
C TYR A 11 -8.84 85.94 -5.72
N HIS A 12 -8.82 85.90 -7.06
CA HIS A 12 -9.23 87.03 -7.90
C HIS A 12 -10.71 87.38 -7.72
N PHE A 13 -11.59 86.38 -7.61
CA PHE A 13 -13.03 86.59 -7.42
C PHE A 13 -13.35 87.23 -6.05
N ILE A 14 -12.67 86.78 -5.00
CA ILE A 14 -12.77 87.35 -3.65
C ILE A 14 -12.25 88.79 -3.64
N ARG A 15 -11.13 89.06 -4.32
CA ARG A 15 -10.54 90.40 -4.43
C ARG A 15 -11.39 91.37 -5.26
N LYS A 16 -12.06 90.88 -6.31
CA LYS A 16 -12.96 91.66 -7.18
C LYS A 16 -14.26 92.05 -6.46
N ARG A 17 -14.76 91.21 -5.52
CA ARG A 17 -15.89 91.58 -4.64
C ARG A 17 -15.51 92.64 -3.60
N LYS A 18 -14.27 92.64 -3.09
CA LYS A 18 -13.82 93.60 -2.07
C LYS A 18 -13.45 94.99 -2.62
N ASN A 19 -13.00 95.10 -3.87
CA ASN A 19 -12.61 96.36 -4.48
C ASN A 19 -13.10 96.47 -5.94
N PRO A 20 -14.27 97.08 -6.21
CA PRO A 20 -14.86 97.11 -7.55
C PRO A 20 -14.12 98.01 -8.57
N LEU A 21 -13.07 98.72 -8.16
CA LEU A 21 -12.45 99.82 -8.94
C LEU A 21 -11.05 99.52 -9.50
N ARG A 22 -10.59 98.27 -9.52
CA ARG A 22 -9.36 97.89 -10.24
C ARG A 22 -9.65 96.89 -11.34
N THR A 23 -10.09 97.40 -12.49
CA THR A 23 -10.12 96.64 -13.74
C THR A 23 -8.69 96.50 -14.25
N LEU A 24 -8.19 95.27 -14.35
CA LEU A 24 -6.98 95.00 -15.13
C LEU A 24 -7.22 95.51 -16.56
N PRO A 25 -6.28 96.28 -17.17
CA PRO A 25 -6.46 96.79 -18.51
C PRO A 25 -6.63 95.60 -19.45
N ARG A 26 -7.78 95.53 -20.15
CA ARG A 26 -8.19 94.40 -21.01
C ARG A 26 -7.04 93.89 -21.91
N LYS A 27 -6.19 94.80 -22.38
CA LYS A 27 -4.99 94.52 -23.18
C LYS A 27 -4.03 93.53 -22.52
N LYS A 28 -3.73 93.66 -21.22
CA LYS A 28 -2.81 92.76 -20.50
C LYS A 28 -3.40 91.37 -20.24
N PHE A 29 -4.72 91.29 -20.09
CA PHE A 29 -5.42 90.02 -19.91
C PHE A 29 -5.47 89.22 -21.22
N TYR A 30 -5.83 89.87 -22.34
CA TYR A 30 -5.86 89.21 -23.64
C TYR A 30 -4.46 88.78 -24.10
N THR A 31 -3.40 89.55 -23.83
CA THR A 31 -2.02 89.12 -24.16
C THR A 31 -1.57 87.89 -23.36
N ALA A 32 -1.96 87.80 -22.08
CA ALA A 32 -1.66 86.62 -21.27
C ALA A 32 -2.48 85.39 -21.71
N LEU A 33 -3.74 85.58 -22.08
CA LEU A 33 -4.60 84.50 -22.56
C LEU A 33 -4.18 83.99 -23.94
N ILE A 34 -3.88 84.90 -24.87
CA ILE A 34 -3.38 84.56 -26.21
C ILE A 34 -1.99 83.90 -26.11
N GLY A 35 -1.10 84.41 -25.24
CA GLY A 35 0.20 83.79 -24.98
C GLY A 35 0.07 82.38 -24.38
N GLY A 36 -0.91 82.17 -23.48
CA GLY A 36 -1.23 80.85 -22.94
C GLY A 36 -1.74 79.89 -24.01
N PHE A 37 -2.64 80.33 -24.89
CA PHE A 37 -3.14 79.53 -26.01
C PHE A 37 -2.05 79.25 -27.06
N ALA A 38 -1.15 80.20 -27.32
CA ALA A 38 -0.01 79.98 -28.21
C ALA A 38 0.97 78.93 -27.66
N LEU A 39 1.25 78.95 -26.35
CA LEU A 39 2.09 77.92 -25.72
C LEU A 39 1.43 76.54 -25.71
N VAL A 40 0.11 76.45 -25.49
CA VAL A 40 -0.63 75.18 -25.57
C VAL A 40 -0.68 74.67 -27.01
N GLY A 41 -0.92 75.54 -28.00
CA GLY A 41 -0.96 75.17 -29.41
C GLY A 41 0.39 74.72 -29.97
N ILE A 42 1.50 75.28 -29.46
CA ILE A 42 2.85 74.78 -29.80
C ILE A 42 3.14 73.46 -29.06
N GLY A 43 2.72 73.32 -27.80
CA GLY A 43 2.91 72.08 -27.03
C GLY A 43 2.19 70.86 -27.59
N SER A 44 1.05 71.04 -28.26
CA SER A 44 0.30 69.95 -28.90
C SER A 44 0.92 69.44 -30.21
N SER A 45 1.82 70.20 -30.83
CA SER A 45 2.47 69.80 -32.10
C SER A 45 3.76 69.00 -31.89
N LEU A 46 4.21 68.83 -30.64
CA LEU A 46 5.40 68.05 -30.28
C LEU A 46 5.09 66.61 -29.84
N THR A 47 3.82 66.19 -29.79
CA THR A 47 3.47 64.79 -29.57
C THR A 47 3.59 64.04 -30.88
N ASP A 48 4.80 63.61 -31.21
CA ASP A 48 5.06 62.71 -32.34
C ASP A 48 4.34 61.38 -32.05
N THR A 49 3.30 61.07 -32.84
CA THR A 49 2.45 59.88 -32.67
C THR A 49 3.28 58.60 -32.59
N SER A 50 4.41 58.54 -33.31
CA SER A 50 5.33 57.40 -33.32
C SER A 50 5.94 57.09 -31.94
N VAL A 51 6.23 58.11 -31.14
CA VAL A 51 6.80 57.94 -29.78
C VAL A 51 5.71 57.47 -28.82
N GLN A 52 4.48 57.94 -28.99
CA GLN A 52 3.35 57.52 -28.16
C GLN A 52 2.96 56.07 -28.44
N ASP A 53 3.00 55.64 -29.70
CA ASP A 53 2.73 54.26 -30.11
C ASP A 53 3.81 53.31 -29.55
N ALA A 54 5.10 53.67 -29.66
CA ALA A 54 6.19 52.89 -29.07
C ALA A 54 6.09 52.78 -27.53
N LEU A 55 5.62 53.83 -26.86
CA LEU A 55 5.38 53.81 -25.43
C LEU A 55 4.23 52.87 -25.05
N ASN A 56 3.13 52.90 -25.80
CA ASN A 56 1.98 52.02 -25.56
C ASN A 56 2.34 50.55 -25.80
N GLU A 57 3.11 50.24 -26.85
CA GLU A 57 3.63 48.90 -27.14
C GLU A 57 4.54 48.40 -26.01
N ALA A 58 5.45 49.25 -25.52
CA ALA A 58 6.32 48.91 -24.38
C ALA A 58 5.53 48.65 -23.09
N ILE A 59 4.42 49.37 -22.86
CA ILE A 59 3.54 49.12 -21.71
C ILE A 59 2.82 47.78 -21.86
N GLU A 60 2.35 47.44 -23.06
CA GLU A 60 1.68 46.18 -23.33
C GLU A 60 2.63 44.99 -23.12
N ILE A 61 3.85 45.08 -23.65
CA ILE A 61 4.91 44.07 -23.45
C ILE A 61 5.23 43.88 -21.97
N ASN A 62 5.42 44.98 -21.22
CA ASN A 62 5.70 44.89 -19.79
C ASN A 62 4.53 44.27 -19.01
N THR A 63 3.28 44.56 -19.42
CA THR A 63 2.09 43.96 -18.82
C THR A 63 2.04 42.46 -19.09
N ALA A 64 2.35 42.02 -20.32
CA ALA A 64 2.44 40.61 -20.68
C ALA A 64 3.56 39.89 -19.92
N LEU A 65 4.74 40.51 -19.79
CA LEU A 65 5.86 39.98 -19.01
C LEU A 65 5.52 39.83 -17.51
N ILE A 66 4.74 40.75 -16.94
CA ILE A 66 4.26 40.62 -15.56
C ILE A 66 3.34 39.41 -15.42
N ALA A 67 2.41 39.22 -16.36
CA ALA A 67 1.51 38.07 -16.36
C ALA A 67 2.27 36.74 -16.47
N GLU A 68 3.25 36.66 -17.38
CA GLU A 68 4.11 35.48 -17.53
C GLU A 68 4.94 35.20 -16.26
N ASN A 69 5.49 36.24 -15.64
CA ASN A 69 6.22 36.09 -14.38
C ASN A 69 5.33 35.55 -13.26
N ASP A 70 4.07 35.97 -13.19
CA ASP A 70 3.13 35.48 -12.18
C ASP A 70 2.71 34.03 -12.45
N GLU A 71 2.56 33.64 -13.72
CA GLU A 71 2.35 32.24 -14.11
C GLU A 71 3.57 31.36 -13.78
N LEU A 72 4.78 31.84 -14.06
CA LEU A 72 6.02 31.15 -13.71
C LEU A 72 6.18 30.99 -12.20
N LYS A 73 5.81 32.00 -11.40
CA LYS A 73 5.78 31.86 -9.92
C LYS A 73 4.78 30.80 -9.48
N SER A 74 3.57 30.80 -10.05
CA SER A 74 2.56 29.79 -9.74
C SER A 74 3.04 28.38 -10.09
N THR A 75 3.68 28.23 -11.26
CA THR A 75 4.24 26.94 -11.71
C THR A 75 5.39 26.48 -10.81
N ASN A 76 6.28 27.39 -10.41
CA ASN A 76 7.35 27.05 -9.46
C ASN A 76 6.80 26.64 -8.09
N ALA A 77 5.75 27.30 -7.59
CA ALA A 77 5.10 26.90 -6.34
C ALA A 77 4.51 25.49 -6.44
N LYS A 78 3.84 25.16 -7.56
CA LYS A 78 3.32 23.79 -7.81
C LYS A 78 4.43 22.76 -7.91
N LEU A 79 5.55 23.10 -8.55
CA LEU A 79 6.72 22.22 -8.64
C LEU A 79 7.35 21.97 -7.26
N GLN A 80 7.42 23.00 -6.41
CA GLN A 80 7.89 22.85 -5.03
C GLN A 80 6.96 21.93 -4.24
N GLU A 81 5.65 22.12 -4.32
CA GLU A 81 4.67 21.24 -3.68
C GLU A 81 4.80 19.79 -4.17
N SER A 82 4.94 19.58 -5.48
CA SER A 82 5.17 18.25 -6.05
C SER A 82 6.48 17.62 -5.53
N ASN A 83 7.55 18.39 -5.38
CA ASN A 83 8.81 17.89 -4.83
C ASN A 83 8.66 17.49 -3.35
N ASP A 84 7.91 18.26 -2.56
CA ASP A 84 7.64 17.94 -1.15
C ASP A 84 6.84 16.64 -1.02
N VAL A 85 5.82 16.45 -1.87
CA VAL A 85 5.05 15.20 -1.93
C VAL A 85 5.94 14.01 -2.28
N VAL A 86 6.74 14.12 -3.35
CA VAL A 86 7.64 13.05 -3.79
C VAL A 86 8.66 12.71 -2.70
N ASN A 87 9.23 13.71 -2.02
CA ASN A 87 10.17 13.49 -0.93
C ASN A 87 9.52 12.78 0.27
N LYS A 88 8.26 13.11 0.58
CA LYS A 88 7.49 12.42 1.62
C LYS A 88 7.26 10.95 1.25
N GLU A 89 6.83 10.68 0.02
CA GLU A 89 6.63 9.32 -0.48
C GLU A 89 7.92 8.51 -0.45
N LEU A 90 9.06 9.12 -0.83
CA LEU A 90 10.37 8.49 -0.78
C LEU A 90 10.73 8.07 0.65
N ASN A 91 10.57 8.97 1.62
CA ASN A 91 10.83 8.67 3.02
C ASN A 91 9.94 7.55 3.58
N ASP A 92 8.65 7.55 3.22
CA ASP A 92 7.72 6.51 3.65
C ASP A 92 8.07 5.15 3.02
N LEU A 93 8.50 5.15 1.75
CA LEU A 93 8.96 3.94 1.07
C LEU A 93 10.27 3.41 1.67
N THR A 94 11.21 4.29 2.03
CA THR A 94 12.45 3.91 2.73
C THR A 94 12.15 3.26 4.09
N LYS A 95 11.18 3.79 4.86
CA LYS A 95 10.76 3.14 6.12
C LYS A 95 10.20 1.75 5.87
N LYS A 96 9.29 1.60 4.90
CA LYS A 96 8.70 0.31 4.54
C LYS A 96 9.77 -0.71 4.12
N LEU A 97 10.79 -0.27 3.38
CA LEU A 97 11.91 -1.14 3.01
C LEU A 97 12.68 -1.63 4.24
N SER A 98 12.98 -0.73 5.18
CA SER A 98 13.67 -1.09 6.42
C SER A 98 12.87 -2.05 7.31
N ASP A 99 11.53 -1.96 7.28
CA ASP A 99 10.68 -2.89 8.01
C ASP A 99 10.57 -4.24 7.31
N SER A 100 10.56 -4.25 5.97
CA SER A 100 10.64 -5.48 5.16
C SER A 100 11.96 -6.23 5.43
N ASP A 101 13.09 -5.53 5.49
CA ASP A 101 14.40 -6.15 5.78
C ASP A 101 14.44 -6.81 7.18
N LYS A 102 13.79 -6.19 8.18
CA LYS A 102 13.66 -6.79 9.51
C LYS A 102 12.79 -8.04 9.48
N LEU A 103 11.70 -8.00 8.72
CA LEU A 103 10.76 -9.12 8.60
C LEU A 103 11.40 -10.30 7.87
N ASP A 104 12.22 -10.05 6.85
CA ASP A 104 13.01 -11.07 6.16
C ASP A 104 14.07 -11.71 7.08
N LYS A 105 14.68 -10.92 7.96
CA LYS A 105 15.62 -11.43 8.97
C LYS A 105 14.88 -12.33 9.96
N GLU A 106 13.77 -11.87 10.52
CA GLU A 106 12.93 -12.65 11.44
C GLU A 106 12.45 -13.96 10.79
N LEU A 107 12.02 -13.92 9.53
CA LEU A 107 11.59 -15.10 8.79
C LEU A 107 12.73 -16.11 8.61
N LYS A 108 13.95 -15.65 8.31
CA LYS A 108 15.14 -16.51 8.22
C LYS A 108 15.50 -17.14 9.56
N ASP A 109 15.43 -16.37 10.64
CA ASP A 109 15.72 -16.85 11.99
C ASP A 109 14.68 -17.93 12.39
N GLN A 110 13.39 -17.72 12.10
CA GLN A 110 12.35 -18.73 12.31
C GLN A 110 12.56 -19.97 11.44
N GLN A 111 12.92 -19.80 10.16
CA GLN A 111 13.18 -20.93 9.28
C GLN A 111 14.36 -21.79 9.77
N ALA A 112 15.42 -21.16 10.27
CA ALA A 112 16.55 -21.85 10.89
C ALA A 112 16.11 -22.62 12.14
N ALA A 113 15.35 -21.99 13.04
CA ALA A 113 14.82 -22.63 14.24
C ALA A 113 13.89 -23.83 13.91
N HIS A 114 13.03 -23.67 12.91
CA HIS A 114 12.17 -24.76 12.43
C HIS A 114 12.99 -25.91 11.84
N LYS A 115 14.04 -25.61 11.08
CA LYS A 115 14.93 -26.61 10.50
C LYS A 115 15.64 -27.43 11.57
N GLU A 116 16.21 -26.77 12.58
CA GLU A 116 16.85 -27.46 13.71
C GLU A 116 15.85 -28.36 14.44
N LYS A 117 14.62 -27.88 14.65
CA LYS A 117 13.56 -28.67 15.28
C LYS A 117 13.14 -29.87 14.43
N THR A 118 13.08 -29.74 13.11
CA THR A 118 12.80 -30.87 12.21
C THR A 118 13.91 -31.92 12.25
N GLU A 119 15.17 -31.50 12.24
CA GLU A 119 16.32 -32.42 12.35
C GLU A 119 16.33 -33.14 13.70
N ALA A 120 15.97 -32.44 14.79
CA ALA A 120 15.84 -33.03 16.11
C ALA A 120 14.73 -34.09 16.18
N PHE A 121 13.54 -33.78 15.64
CA PHE A 121 12.43 -34.75 15.60
C PHE A 121 12.73 -35.94 14.71
N GLU A 122 13.42 -35.75 13.59
CA GLU A 122 13.82 -36.86 12.72
C GLU A 122 14.77 -37.84 13.42
N LYS A 123 15.72 -37.30 14.21
CA LYS A 123 16.60 -38.11 15.05
C LYS A 123 15.83 -38.87 16.13
N GLU A 124 14.90 -38.21 16.81
CA GLU A 124 14.05 -38.85 17.83
C GLU A 124 13.21 -39.99 17.23
N ILE A 125 12.62 -39.79 16.05
CA ILE A 125 11.88 -40.83 15.32
C ILE A 125 12.80 -42.02 14.99
N ALA A 126 14.04 -41.75 14.56
CA ALA A 126 15.01 -42.82 14.27
C ALA A 126 15.36 -43.63 15.52
N ASP A 127 15.59 -42.96 16.65
CA ASP A 127 15.90 -43.60 17.94
C ASP A 127 14.71 -44.42 18.48
N LEU A 128 13.48 -43.89 18.39
CA LEU A 128 12.26 -44.62 18.75
C LEU A 128 12.05 -45.85 17.87
N LYS A 129 12.31 -45.73 16.56
CA LYS A 129 12.19 -46.85 15.62
C LYS A 129 13.19 -47.95 15.94
N ALA A 130 14.45 -47.60 16.22
CA ALA A 130 15.47 -48.56 16.65
C ALA A 130 15.09 -49.27 17.97
N THR A 131 14.56 -48.51 18.92
CA THR A 131 14.06 -49.04 20.20
C THR A 131 12.92 -50.04 19.97
N ASN A 132 11.93 -49.68 19.15
CA ASN A 132 10.82 -50.58 18.80
C ASN A 132 11.28 -51.87 18.09
N THR A 133 12.29 -51.78 17.21
CA THR A 133 12.86 -52.98 16.58
C THR A 133 13.57 -53.88 17.60
N THR A 134 14.21 -53.30 18.61
CA THR A 134 14.87 -54.06 19.69
C THR A 134 13.84 -54.74 20.59
N PHE A 135 12.76 -54.04 20.97
CA PHE A 135 11.68 -54.66 21.73
C PHE A 135 10.97 -55.76 20.95
N ALA A 136 10.80 -55.61 19.63
CA ALA A 136 10.22 -56.66 18.80
C ALA A 136 11.07 -57.95 18.82
N THR A 137 12.40 -57.83 18.66
CA THR A 137 13.30 -59.01 18.70
C THR A 137 13.36 -59.63 20.10
N GLU A 138 13.30 -58.83 21.16
CA GLU A 138 13.27 -59.31 22.53
C GLU A 138 11.97 -60.09 22.82
N VAL A 139 10.81 -59.57 22.39
CA VAL A 139 9.52 -60.25 22.48
C VAL A 139 9.54 -61.58 21.72
N ASP A 140 10.10 -61.62 20.51
CA ASP A 140 10.24 -62.85 19.73
C ASP A 140 11.13 -63.88 20.45
N SER A 141 12.25 -63.43 21.04
CA SER A 141 13.15 -64.28 21.79
C SER A 141 12.49 -64.88 23.05
N LEU A 142 11.74 -64.06 23.80
CA LEU A 142 11.01 -64.49 24.99
C LEU A 142 9.88 -65.44 24.60
N LYS A 143 9.17 -65.19 23.50
CA LYS A 143 8.14 -66.08 22.99
C LYS A 143 8.70 -67.46 22.64
N ASN A 144 9.88 -67.50 22.02
CA ASN A 144 10.59 -68.76 21.75
C ASN A 144 11.06 -69.46 23.03
N GLN A 145 11.48 -68.73 24.06
CA GLN A 145 11.83 -69.30 25.37
C GLN A 145 10.60 -69.85 26.11
N VAL A 146 9.45 -69.18 26.02
CA VAL A 146 8.19 -69.66 26.62
C VAL A 146 7.69 -70.90 25.88
N ALA A 147 7.79 -70.93 24.55
CA ALA A 147 7.47 -72.10 23.75
C ALA A 147 8.38 -73.30 24.08
N SER A 148 9.69 -73.09 24.26
CA SER A 148 10.62 -74.16 24.62
C SER A 148 10.46 -74.63 26.08
N LYS A 149 10.09 -73.76 27.02
CA LYS A 149 9.68 -74.17 28.38
C LYS A 149 8.36 -74.94 28.40
N SER A 150 7.39 -74.57 27.56
CA SER A 150 6.14 -75.32 27.38
C SER A 150 6.37 -76.69 26.71
N ALA A 151 7.40 -76.83 25.88
CA ALA A 151 7.80 -78.10 25.27
C ALA A 151 8.44 -79.07 26.29
N THR A 152 9.10 -78.58 27.34
CA THR A 152 9.58 -79.42 28.47
C THR A 152 8.44 -79.98 29.33
N SER A 153 7.23 -79.41 29.26
CA SER A 153 6.02 -79.96 29.90
C SER A 153 5.18 -80.87 28.97
N THR A 154 5.56 -81.02 27.70
CA THR A 154 4.76 -81.75 26.69
C THR A 154 5.60 -82.72 25.85
N ALA A 155 6.74 -83.18 26.38
CA ALA A 155 7.54 -84.27 25.79
C ALA A 155 7.05 -85.66 26.25
N SER A 156 5.74 -85.86 26.25
CA SER A 156 5.09 -87.15 26.07
C SER A 156 3.96 -86.95 25.05
N SER A 157 4.02 -87.68 23.94
CA SER A 157 3.16 -87.60 22.74
C SER A 157 3.62 -86.54 21.73
N SER A 158 4.48 -86.84 20.78
CA SER A 158 4.30 -87.66 19.55
C SER A 158 4.00 -86.80 18.30
N ASN A 159 5.06 -86.57 17.51
CA ASN A 159 5.21 -86.88 16.09
C ASN A 159 3.99 -86.75 15.13
N SER A 160 4.07 -85.84 14.15
CA SER A 160 3.74 -86.01 12.70
C SER A 160 3.83 -84.64 11.98
N SER A 161 4.65 -84.51 10.92
CA SER A 161 4.27 -84.35 9.49
C SER A 161 3.49 -83.05 9.19
N SER A 162 3.63 -82.26 8.13
CA SER A 162 4.42 -82.21 6.89
C SER A 162 3.81 -81.05 6.06
N ASP A 163 4.64 -80.32 5.30
CA ASP A 163 4.34 -79.78 3.96
C ASP A 163 3.52 -78.48 3.73
N SER A 164 4.07 -77.68 2.79
CA SER A 164 3.43 -76.89 1.71
C SER A 164 2.53 -75.65 1.91
N SER A 165 3.06 -74.52 1.41
CA SER A 165 2.49 -73.60 0.40
C SER A 165 1.08 -72.97 0.49
N SER A 166 1.09 -71.65 0.24
CA SER A 166 0.21 -70.87 -0.69
C SER A 166 -0.93 -69.98 -0.17
N SER A 167 -0.87 -68.74 -0.68
CA SER A 167 -1.93 -67.89 -1.25
C SER A 167 -3.13 -67.39 -0.43
N ALA A 168 -3.16 -66.06 -0.31
CA ALA A 168 -4.18 -65.13 -0.83
C ALA A 168 -5.67 -65.50 -0.68
N GLY A 169 -6.40 -64.64 0.01
CA GLY A 169 -7.86 -64.65 0.01
C GLY A 169 -8.48 -63.60 0.94
N THR A 170 -8.06 -62.35 0.86
CA THR A 170 -8.70 -61.23 1.57
C THR A 170 -10.06 -60.96 0.93
N SER A 171 -11.06 -61.78 1.29
CA SER A 171 -12.46 -61.38 1.16
C SER A 171 -12.72 -60.36 2.26
N GLN A 172 -12.58 -59.10 1.89
CA GLN A 172 -12.87 -57.94 2.70
C GLN A 172 -14.37 -57.94 2.98
N GLN A 173 -14.76 -58.72 3.99
CA GLN A 173 -16.02 -58.61 4.68
C GLN A 173 -16.12 -57.14 5.08
N SER A 174 -16.95 -56.38 4.35
CA SER A 174 -17.26 -54.99 4.65
C SER A 174 -17.86 -55.00 6.05
N ALA A 175 -17.00 -54.85 7.06
CA ALA A 175 -17.44 -54.62 8.42
C ALA A 175 -18.34 -53.40 8.32
N ASN A 176 -19.61 -53.58 8.69
CA ASN A 176 -20.61 -52.53 8.66
C ASN A 176 -20.27 -51.55 9.79
N VAL A 177 -19.22 -50.77 9.57
CA VAL A 177 -18.79 -49.69 10.45
C VAL A 177 -19.80 -48.58 10.28
N TYR A 178 -20.38 -48.11 11.37
CA TYR A 178 -21.36 -47.03 11.37
C TYR A 178 -20.92 -45.95 12.35
N TYR A 179 -20.79 -44.72 11.86
CA TYR A 179 -20.48 -43.56 12.68
C TYR A 179 -21.71 -42.67 12.84
N LYS A 180 -22.02 -42.31 14.08
CA LYS A 180 -23.17 -41.43 14.39
C LYS A 180 -22.95 -39.99 13.92
N ASN A 181 -21.73 -39.49 13.96
CA ASN A 181 -21.35 -38.13 13.60
C ASN A 181 -19.84 -38.03 13.33
N CYS A 182 -19.38 -36.87 12.86
CA CYS A 182 -17.96 -36.63 12.58
C CYS A 182 -17.05 -36.62 13.80
N THR A 183 -17.58 -36.39 15.00
CA THR A 183 -16.81 -36.54 16.23
C THR A 183 -16.38 -38.00 16.43
N ALA A 184 -17.31 -38.95 16.25
CA ALA A 184 -17.00 -40.38 16.34
C ALA A 184 -16.01 -40.85 15.28
N VAL A 185 -16.03 -40.24 14.09
CA VAL A 185 -15.05 -40.50 13.01
C VAL A 185 -13.65 -40.04 13.41
N ARG A 186 -13.54 -38.82 13.94
CA ARG A 186 -12.27 -38.23 14.42
C ARG A 186 -11.70 -38.97 15.62
N ASP A 187 -12.54 -39.33 16.59
CA ASP A 187 -12.15 -40.11 17.76
C ASP A 187 -11.65 -41.51 17.38
N ALA A 188 -12.19 -42.08 16.29
CA ALA A 188 -11.74 -43.35 15.72
C ALA A 188 -10.50 -43.21 14.80
N GLY A 189 -10.02 -41.99 14.54
CA GLY A 189 -8.90 -41.73 13.64
C GLY A 189 -9.19 -42.08 12.18
N ALA A 190 -10.46 -42.09 11.77
CA ALA A 190 -10.91 -42.46 10.43
C ALA A 190 -11.20 -41.25 9.52
N ASP A 191 -10.86 -40.04 9.95
CA ASP A 191 -11.11 -38.78 9.25
C ASP A 191 -9.99 -38.47 8.21
N PRO A 192 -10.27 -38.11 6.94
CA PRO A 192 -11.58 -38.03 6.26
C PRO A 192 -12.12 -39.40 5.81
N VAL A 193 -13.45 -39.56 5.80
CA VAL A 193 -14.13 -40.79 5.34
C VAL A 193 -14.66 -40.60 3.93
N TYR A 194 -14.23 -41.39 2.96
CA TYR A 194 -14.61 -41.22 1.56
C TYR A 194 -15.82 -42.08 1.16
N ARG A 195 -16.56 -41.63 0.14
CA ARG A 195 -17.66 -42.41 -0.45
C ARG A 195 -17.16 -43.77 -0.95
N GLY A 196 -17.62 -44.84 -0.30
CA GLY A 196 -17.22 -46.22 -0.59
C GLY A 196 -16.43 -46.87 0.55
N ASP A 197 -15.90 -46.07 1.48
CA ASP A 197 -15.24 -46.57 2.66
C ASP A 197 -16.25 -47.18 3.66
N PRO A 198 -15.86 -48.24 4.37
CA PRO A 198 -16.66 -48.75 5.48
C PRO A 198 -16.78 -47.66 6.56
N GLY A 199 -18.01 -47.22 6.85
CA GLY A 199 -18.25 -46.07 7.72
C GLY A 199 -18.82 -44.85 7.02
N TYR A 200 -18.72 -44.75 5.69
CA TYR A 200 -19.30 -43.62 4.97
C TYR A 200 -20.82 -43.65 5.04
N ALA A 201 -21.39 -42.50 5.38
CA ALA A 201 -22.82 -42.29 5.37
C ALA A 201 -23.12 -40.84 4.97
N LYS A 202 -24.22 -40.64 4.23
CA LYS A 202 -24.60 -39.32 3.67
C LYS A 202 -24.79 -38.23 4.73
N HIS A 203 -25.03 -38.58 6.00
CA HIS A 203 -25.14 -37.60 7.08
C HIS A 203 -23.80 -37.07 7.60
N LEU A 204 -22.68 -37.69 7.20
CA LEU A 204 -21.31 -37.27 7.52
C LEU A 204 -20.74 -36.28 6.49
N ASP A 205 -21.35 -36.25 5.30
CA ASP A 205 -20.98 -35.46 4.13
C ASP A 205 -22.03 -34.34 3.95
N ARG A 206 -21.73 -33.17 4.51
CA ARG A 206 -22.71 -32.08 4.68
C ARG A 206 -23.06 -31.40 3.36
N ASP A 207 -22.09 -31.31 2.47
CA ASP A 207 -22.18 -30.63 1.16
C ASP A 207 -22.38 -31.61 0.00
N GLY A 208 -22.15 -32.91 0.21
CA GLY A 208 -22.50 -33.99 -0.70
C GLY A 208 -21.42 -34.31 -1.74
N ASP A 209 -20.19 -33.86 -1.52
CA ASP A 209 -19.08 -33.97 -2.48
C ASP A 209 -18.41 -35.36 -2.48
N GLY A 210 -18.74 -36.21 -1.50
CA GLY A 210 -18.18 -37.54 -1.33
C GLY A 210 -17.03 -37.63 -0.31
N VAL A 211 -16.72 -36.55 0.40
CA VAL A 211 -15.76 -36.50 1.51
C VAL A 211 -16.50 -36.21 2.81
N GLY A 212 -16.65 -37.23 3.65
CA GLY A 212 -17.25 -37.08 4.96
C GLY A 212 -16.26 -36.52 5.97
N CYS A 213 -16.74 -35.57 6.77
CA CYS A 213 -16.06 -35.03 7.95
C CYS A 213 -14.79 -34.19 7.73
N GLU A 214 -14.71 -33.46 6.61
CA GLU A 214 -13.76 -32.33 6.47
C GLU A 214 -13.83 -31.27 7.60
#